data_AF-A0AAD8S217-F1
#
_entry.id   AF-A0AAD8S217-F1
#
_cell.length_a   1.000
_cell.length_b   1.000
_cell.length_c   1.000
_cell.angle_alpha   90.00
_cell.angle_beta   90.00
_cell.angle_gamma   90.00
#
_symmetry.space_group_name_H-M   'P 1'
#
loop_
_entity.id
_entity.type
_entity.pdbx_description
1 polymer ?
#
loop_
_entity_poly.entity_id
_entity_poly.type
_entity_poly.pdbx_seq_one_letter_code
_entity_poly.pdbx_strand_id
1 'polypeptide(L)'
;MPHRALLRPGLCALSPRRSRARLLCLDSAAARLGPPPVPLRAASACHRLGQTMDPFERDLEQEDMFADIIRDGTEADREARDSGDGEARGSGDGEADGSGHDERALVKKWALKKMGELFRAYKNRLWKNYKKDKKPPLFENYLAKQEHHWEEFVEYKESEEAVNLSKKNKKNASEKKYHNHTGRGGYGVAMPKWDAQEAEMELNGITPEPTREGWDIRARNWFLAHGCEYDMKTGNIVESDSRVRVPREKWIEVTTDIKAGKLKFAPDREKDLPTLVLGNPEKGGRTRGFGPSVPWSLGFPADAETYRSRARAKQRQLEVQNDRMAEFQRRLDQQQRELQSAAGDK
;
A
#
# COMPACT_ATOMS: atom_id res chain seq x y z
N MET A 1 -9.99 -72.46 -25.29
CA MET A 1 -9.58 -72.08 -26.66
C MET A 1 -8.99 -70.68 -26.61
N PRO A 2 -7.92 -70.38 -27.37
CA PRO A 2 -6.61 -70.26 -26.72
C PRO A 2 -5.87 -68.91 -26.91
N HIS A 3 -4.66 -68.84 -26.31
CA HIS A 3 -3.44 -68.09 -26.69
C HIS A 3 -3.53 -67.09 -27.88
N ARG A 4 -2.78 -65.97 -27.88
CA ARG A 4 -1.30 -65.94 -27.78
C ARG A 4 -0.77 -64.50 -27.62
N ALA A 5 0.41 -64.34 -27.00
CA ALA A 5 1.09 -63.06 -26.86
C ALA A 5 2.19 -62.83 -27.93
N LEU A 6 2.31 -61.60 -28.40
CA LEU A 6 3.43 -60.92 -29.10
C LEU A 6 3.20 -59.39 -28.89
N LEU A 7 4.16 -58.45 -28.84
CA LEU A 7 5.63 -58.47 -28.77
C LEU A 7 6.14 -57.14 -28.13
N ARG A 8 7.46 -56.92 -28.06
CA ARG A 8 8.15 -55.63 -27.83
C ARG A 8 9.08 -55.35 -29.03
N PRO A 9 9.41 -54.09 -29.40
CA PRO A 9 10.47 -53.25 -28.78
C PRO A 9 10.09 -51.75 -28.66
N GLY A 10 10.87 -50.79 -28.14
CA GLY A 10 12.24 -50.76 -27.57
C GLY A 10 13.03 -49.52 -28.09
N LEU A 11 13.93 -48.93 -27.26
CA LEU A 11 14.81 -47.74 -27.48
C LEU A 11 14.18 -46.35 -27.12
N CYS A 12 14.69 -45.62 -26.12
CA CYS A 12 15.85 -44.67 -26.09
C CYS A 12 15.59 -43.35 -26.84
N ALA A 13 15.98 -42.15 -26.38
CA ALA A 13 16.52 -41.59 -25.12
C ALA A 13 16.24 -40.06 -25.15
N LEU A 14 16.22 -39.28 -24.07
CA LEU A 14 17.37 -38.54 -23.49
C LEU A 14 16.85 -37.57 -22.41
N SER A 15 17.54 -37.45 -21.27
CA SER A 15 17.29 -36.39 -20.27
C SER A 15 18.53 -35.49 -20.11
N PRO A 16 18.41 -34.15 -20.06
CA PRO A 16 19.58 -33.27 -19.88
C PRO A 16 20.21 -33.43 -18.49
N ARG A 17 21.52 -33.74 -18.46
CA ARG A 17 22.31 -33.82 -17.23
C ARG A 17 22.57 -32.44 -16.63
N ARG A 18 22.39 -32.28 -15.31
CA ARG A 18 22.98 -31.16 -14.55
C ARG A 18 24.43 -31.49 -14.19
N SER A 19 25.39 -30.78 -14.78
CA SER A 19 26.81 -30.91 -14.44
C SER A 19 27.12 -30.27 -13.09
N ARG A 20 27.62 -31.07 -12.14
CA ARG A 20 28.30 -30.57 -10.93
C ARG A 20 29.78 -30.37 -11.26
N ALA A 21 30.28 -29.15 -11.18
CA ALA A 21 31.72 -28.89 -11.13
C ALA A 21 32.21 -29.03 -9.68
N ARG A 22 33.25 -29.83 -9.48
CA ARG A 22 33.96 -30.01 -8.21
C ARG A 22 35.17 -29.08 -8.25
N LEU A 23 35.38 -28.28 -7.21
CA LEU A 23 36.64 -27.56 -6.99
C LEU A 23 37.21 -27.98 -5.63
N LEU A 24 38.53 -28.16 -5.59
CA LEU A 24 39.24 -28.90 -4.55
C LEU A 24 39.65 -28.01 -3.38
N CYS A 25 39.74 -28.62 -2.20
CA CYS A 25 40.28 -28.01 -1.00
C CYS A 25 41.81 -27.86 -1.09
N LEU A 26 42.33 -26.79 -0.47
CA LEU A 26 43.67 -26.76 0.12
C LEU A 26 43.53 -26.19 1.53
N ASP A 27 44.00 -26.93 2.53
CA ASP A 27 43.97 -26.56 3.94
C ASP A 27 45.17 -25.69 4.32
N SER A 28 44.95 -24.71 5.20
CA SER A 28 45.69 -24.51 6.47
C SER A 28 45.78 -23.04 6.90
N ALA A 29 45.13 -22.70 8.01
CA ALA A 29 45.70 -21.96 9.16
C ALA A 29 44.57 -21.56 10.12
N ALA A 30 44.56 -22.13 11.32
CA ALA A 30 43.52 -21.84 12.32
C ALA A 30 43.85 -20.56 13.11
N ALA A 31 43.03 -19.51 12.92
CA ALA A 31 42.94 -18.37 13.85
C ALA A 31 41.57 -18.40 14.53
N ARG A 32 41.56 -18.37 15.87
CA ARG A 32 40.34 -18.47 16.68
C ARG A 32 39.55 -17.16 16.61
N LEU A 33 38.53 -17.10 15.75
CA LEU A 33 37.51 -16.06 15.79
C LEU A 33 36.28 -16.60 16.54
N GLY A 34 35.77 -15.80 17.49
CA GLY A 34 34.52 -16.10 18.17
C GLY A 34 33.31 -16.06 17.21
N PRO A 35 32.13 -16.51 17.65
CA PRO A 35 30.93 -16.46 16.82
C PRO A 35 30.65 -15.02 16.38
N PRO A 36 30.38 -14.76 15.08
CA PRO A 36 30.06 -13.41 14.62
C PRO A 36 28.75 -12.94 15.27
N PRO A 37 28.64 -11.65 15.66
CA PRO A 37 27.42 -11.12 16.25
C PRO A 37 26.25 -11.29 15.28
N VAL A 38 25.12 -11.74 15.82
CA VAL A 38 23.89 -12.01 15.06
C VAL A 38 23.41 -10.69 14.44
N PRO A 39 23.17 -10.61 13.12
CA PRO A 39 22.77 -9.35 12.49
C PRO A 39 21.38 -8.93 12.96
N LEU A 40 21.32 -7.84 13.73
CA LEU A 40 20.08 -7.18 14.16
C LEU A 40 19.22 -6.84 12.95
N ARG A 41 18.00 -7.38 12.92
CA ARG A 41 17.08 -7.29 11.77
C ARG A 41 16.47 -5.90 11.51
N ALA A 42 16.90 -4.86 12.24
CA ALA A 42 16.37 -3.49 12.11
C ALA A 42 16.97 -2.70 10.93
N ALA A 43 18.28 -2.88 10.64
CA ALA A 43 19.03 -2.11 9.63
C ALA A 43 18.53 -2.22 8.16
N SER A 44 17.50 -3.03 7.88
CA SER A 44 17.13 -3.44 6.51
C SER A 44 16.22 -2.46 5.74
N ALA A 45 15.78 -1.35 6.38
CA ALA A 45 14.89 -0.36 5.76
C ALA A 45 15.67 0.81 5.13
N CYS A 46 16.44 1.57 5.93
CA CYS A 46 17.13 2.78 5.45
C CYS A 46 18.25 2.47 4.45
N HIS A 47 19.01 1.38 4.67
CA HIS A 47 20.03 0.91 3.73
C HIS A 47 19.45 0.53 2.35
N ARG A 48 18.18 0.10 2.30
CA ARG A 48 17.48 -0.29 1.07
C ARG A 48 16.99 0.91 0.25
N LEU A 49 17.07 2.11 0.81
CA LEU A 49 16.72 3.39 0.16
C LEU A 49 17.92 4.33 0.01
N GLY A 50 19.11 3.93 0.48
CA GLY A 50 20.30 4.77 0.48
C GLY A 50 20.15 6.03 1.34
N GLN A 51 19.36 5.96 2.42
CA GLN A 51 19.06 7.11 3.28
C GLN A 51 19.87 7.05 4.58
N THR A 52 20.50 8.17 4.93
CA THR A 52 21.08 8.42 6.24
C THR A 52 19.99 8.41 7.32
N MET A 53 20.19 7.59 8.37
CA MET A 53 19.33 7.57 9.56
C MET A 53 19.37 8.93 10.26
N ASP A 54 18.23 9.37 10.80
CA ASP A 54 18.14 10.53 11.70
C ASP A 54 18.96 10.22 12.97
N PRO A 55 19.81 11.14 13.48
CA PRO A 55 20.59 10.92 14.72
C PRO A 55 19.74 10.42 15.89
N PHE A 56 18.59 11.06 16.10
CA PHE A 56 17.60 10.67 17.11
C PHE A 56 16.97 9.28 16.89
N GLU A 57 17.22 8.61 15.76
CA GLU A 57 16.80 7.23 15.48
C GLU A 57 17.98 6.24 15.53
N ARG A 58 19.23 6.70 15.40
CA ARG A 58 20.43 5.86 15.59
C ARG A 58 20.57 5.42 17.04
N ASP A 59 20.53 6.36 17.97
CA ASP A 59 20.74 6.04 19.38
C ASP A 59 19.55 5.32 20.02
N LEU A 60 18.39 5.26 19.37
CA LEU A 60 17.29 4.37 19.77
C LEU A 60 17.51 2.90 19.39
N GLU A 61 18.50 2.61 18.53
CA GLU A 61 18.99 1.24 18.29
C GLU A 61 20.19 0.90 19.22
N GLN A 62 20.69 1.86 20.01
CA GLN A 62 21.98 1.74 20.73
C GLN A 62 21.87 1.97 22.24
N GLU A 63 21.03 2.91 22.71
CA GLU A 63 20.56 2.97 24.09
C GLU A 63 19.20 2.31 24.22
N ASP A 64 19.15 1.27 25.06
CA ASP A 64 17.97 0.48 25.38
C ASP A 64 16.94 1.26 26.26
N MET A 65 16.83 2.60 26.11
CA MET A 65 15.92 3.45 26.91
C MET A 65 14.45 2.98 26.88
N PHE A 66 14.00 2.42 25.75
CA PHE A 66 12.66 1.81 25.65
C PHE A 66 12.57 0.42 26.27
N ALA A 67 13.69 -0.30 26.39
CA ALA A 67 13.75 -1.54 27.15
C ALA A 67 13.83 -1.26 28.65
N ASP A 68 14.53 -0.20 29.09
CA ASP A 68 14.57 0.25 30.50
C ASP A 68 13.17 0.60 30.99
N ILE A 69 12.44 1.50 30.30
CA ILE A 69 11.05 1.86 30.68
C ILE A 69 10.12 0.64 30.74
N ILE A 70 10.34 -0.37 29.90
CA ILE A 70 9.58 -1.64 29.93
C ILE A 70 10.09 -2.57 31.04
N ARG A 71 11.39 -2.55 31.36
CA ARG A 71 12.02 -3.33 32.44
C ARG A 71 11.52 -2.84 33.78
N ASP A 72 11.59 -1.54 34.03
CA ASP A 72 11.12 -0.87 35.26
C ASP A 72 9.65 -1.20 35.53
N GLY A 73 8.79 -1.13 34.50
CA GLY A 73 7.39 -1.54 34.61
C GLY A 73 7.22 -3.03 34.95
N THR A 74 8.06 -3.92 34.40
CA THR A 74 8.02 -5.36 34.72
C THR A 74 8.75 -5.76 36.01
N GLU A 75 9.57 -4.89 36.58
CA GLU A 75 10.19 -5.07 37.90
C GLU A 75 9.25 -4.59 38.99
N ALA A 76 8.56 -3.46 38.81
CA ALA A 76 7.45 -3.04 39.67
C ALA A 76 6.31 -4.10 39.73
N ASP A 77 5.95 -4.70 38.59
CA ASP A 77 5.01 -5.84 38.54
C ASP A 77 5.53 -7.10 39.25
N ARG A 78 6.85 -7.23 39.43
CA ARG A 78 7.50 -8.38 40.09
C ARG A 78 7.53 -8.18 41.60
N GLU A 79 7.92 -6.99 42.05
CA GLU A 79 7.87 -6.58 43.45
C GLU A 79 6.43 -6.60 43.99
N ALA A 80 5.45 -6.19 43.18
CA ALA A 80 4.02 -6.30 43.52
C ALA A 80 3.49 -7.74 43.58
N ARG A 81 4.23 -8.74 43.07
CA ARG A 81 3.92 -10.17 43.20
C ARG A 81 4.62 -10.82 44.39
N ASP A 82 5.86 -10.44 44.67
CA ASP A 82 6.63 -10.94 45.82
C ASP A 82 6.18 -10.32 47.17
N SER A 83 5.43 -9.22 47.16
CA SER A 83 4.86 -8.59 48.36
C SER A 83 3.40 -9.00 48.68
N GLY A 84 2.87 -10.01 47.97
CA GLY A 84 1.53 -10.55 48.20
C GLY A 84 1.53 -11.79 49.12
N ASP A 85 1.47 -11.57 50.44
CA ASP A 85 1.33 -12.65 51.42
C ASP A 85 -0.05 -13.37 51.35
N GLY A 86 -0.03 -14.70 51.30
CA GLY A 86 -1.04 -15.53 51.99
C GLY A 86 -2.19 -16.16 51.17
N GLU A 87 -2.10 -17.49 51.00
CA GLU A 87 -3.19 -18.48 50.89
C GLU A 87 -4.36 -18.30 49.87
N ALA A 88 -4.39 -19.19 48.88
CA ALA A 88 -5.40 -20.26 48.82
C ALA A 88 -4.99 -21.39 47.85
N ARG A 89 -5.23 -22.65 48.23
CA ARG A 89 -5.03 -23.83 47.36
C ARG A 89 -6.25 -24.03 46.44
N GLY A 90 -6.01 -24.36 45.18
CA GLY A 90 -7.05 -24.81 44.25
C GLY A 90 -6.46 -25.70 43.15
N SER A 91 -6.51 -27.02 43.34
CA SER A 91 -6.20 -27.98 42.28
C SER A 91 -7.33 -28.00 41.26
N GLY A 92 -7.02 -27.67 40.01
CA GLY A 92 -7.95 -27.76 38.89
C GLY A 92 -7.19 -27.81 37.58
N ASP A 93 -7.40 -28.88 36.82
CA ASP A 93 -6.78 -29.12 35.52
C ASP A 93 -7.37 -28.16 34.47
N GLY A 94 -6.86 -26.92 34.45
CA GLY A 94 -7.22 -25.89 33.48
C GLY A 94 -6.19 -25.82 32.35
N GLU A 95 -6.62 -26.14 31.14
CA GLU A 95 -5.83 -26.01 29.91
C GLU A 95 -5.45 -24.53 29.70
N ALA A 96 -4.16 -24.20 29.91
CA ALA A 96 -3.71 -22.82 30.03
C ALA A 96 -3.92 -22.01 28.74
N ASP A 97 -4.51 -20.83 28.90
CA ASP A 97 -5.01 -19.95 27.86
C ASP A 97 -3.89 -19.18 27.14
N GLY A 98 -3.65 -19.54 25.87
CA GLY A 98 -2.70 -18.83 25.00
C GLY A 98 -3.09 -17.39 24.63
N SER A 99 -4.20 -16.86 25.16
CA SER A 99 -4.78 -15.54 24.84
C SER A 99 -3.97 -14.37 25.42
N GLY A 100 -3.62 -14.42 26.72
CA GLY A 100 -3.00 -13.29 27.42
C GLY A 100 -1.64 -12.87 26.88
N HIS A 101 -0.87 -13.81 26.30
CA HIS A 101 0.39 -13.49 25.64
C HIS A 101 0.19 -12.74 24.31
N ASP A 102 -0.83 -13.10 23.52
CA ASP A 102 -1.13 -12.41 22.26
C ASP A 102 -1.67 -10.99 22.54
N GLU A 103 -2.57 -10.84 23.52
CA GLU A 103 -3.04 -9.51 23.96
C GLU A 103 -1.89 -8.61 24.42
N ARG A 104 -0.97 -9.12 25.26
CA ARG A 104 0.22 -8.37 25.69
C ARG A 104 1.11 -7.97 24.51
N ALA A 105 1.28 -8.86 23.52
CA ALA A 105 2.05 -8.58 22.30
C ALA A 105 1.36 -7.51 21.42
N LEU A 106 0.04 -7.55 21.29
CA LEU A 106 -0.77 -6.56 20.58
C LEU A 106 -0.70 -5.18 21.27
N VAL A 107 -0.83 -5.13 22.60
CA VAL A 107 -0.69 -3.90 23.39
C VAL A 107 0.73 -3.32 23.25
N LYS A 108 1.78 -4.12 23.41
CA LYS A 108 3.18 -3.66 23.21
C LYS A 108 3.40 -3.11 21.80
N LYS A 109 2.90 -3.79 20.77
CA LYS A 109 2.97 -3.36 19.36
C LYS A 109 2.22 -2.05 19.11
N TRP A 110 1.05 -1.86 19.74
CA TRP A 110 0.28 -0.62 19.65
C TRP A 110 1.00 0.53 20.37
N ALA A 111 1.54 0.28 21.57
CA ALA A 111 2.28 1.26 22.36
C ALA A 111 3.53 1.75 21.60
N LEU A 112 4.38 0.85 21.08
CA LEU A 112 5.55 1.20 20.27
C LEU A 112 5.16 2.01 19.02
N LYS A 113 4.08 1.63 18.33
CA LYS A 113 3.54 2.41 17.21
C LYS A 113 3.12 3.82 17.63
N LYS A 114 2.51 3.98 18.81
CA LYS A 114 2.11 5.29 19.36
C LYS A 114 3.30 6.14 19.75
N MET A 115 4.31 5.57 20.41
CA MET A 115 5.56 6.25 20.73
C MET A 115 6.24 6.77 19.45
N GLY A 116 6.35 5.95 18.40
CA GLY A 116 6.90 6.38 17.10
C GLY A 116 6.08 7.48 16.41
N GLU A 117 4.75 7.45 16.50
CA GLU A 117 3.89 8.54 16.02
C GLU A 117 4.16 9.85 16.76
N LEU A 118 4.27 9.81 18.09
CA LEU A 118 4.51 10.97 18.96
C LEU A 118 5.92 11.54 18.78
N PHE A 119 6.94 10.69 18.76
CA PHE A 119 8.34 11.10 18.60
C PHE A 119 8.58 11.79 17.26
N ARG A 120 8.01 11.25 16.18
CA ARG A 120 8.05 11.91 14.86
C ARG A 120 7.33 13.27 14.87
N ALA A 121 6.21 13.39 15.60
CA ALA A 121 5.51 14.67 15.74
C ALA A 121 6.32 15.69 16.55
N TYR A 122 7.00 15.24 17.61
CA TYR A 122 7.94 16.02 18.42
C TYR A 122 9.08 16.58 17.55
N LYS A 123 9.83 15.73 16.85
CA LYS A 123 10.93 16.15 15.95
C LYS A 123 10.47 17.15 14.88
N ASN A 124 9.28 16.97 14.31
CA ASN A 124 8.69 17.89 13.34
C ASN A 124 8.34 19.26 13.95
N ARG A 125 7.77 19.29 15.16
CA ARG A 125 7.47 20.54 15.90
C ARG A 125 8.75 21.26 16.28
N LEU A 126 9.74 20.54 16.77
CA LEU A 126 11.03 21.06 17.20
C LEU A 126 11.78 21.72 16.03
N TRP A 127 11.87 21.04 14.88
CA TRP A 127 12.43 21.62 13.65
C TRP A 127 11.64 22.83 13.12
N LYS A 128 10.29 22.80 13.22
CA LYS A 128 9.44 23.94 12.83
C LYS A 128 9.70 25.18 13.68
N ASN A 129 9.85 25.00 15.00
CA ASN A 129 10.13 26.10 15.93
C ASN A 129 11.54 26.66 15.70
N TYR A 130 12.55 25.81 15.61
CA TYR A 130 13.92 26.23 15.28
C TYR A 130 13.99 27.01 13.95
N LYS A 131 13.26 26.58 12.92
CA LYS A 131 13.20 27.32 11.63
C LYS A 131 12.59 28.71 11.73
N LYS A 132 11.75 28.97 12.72
CA LYS A 132 11.11 30.28 12.94
C LYS A 132 12.00 31.19 13.76
N ASP A 133 12.49 30.69 14.89
CA ASP A 133 13.12 31.52 15.93
C ASP A 133 14.66 31.43 15.91
N LYS A 134 15.24 30.46 15.17
CA LYS A 134 16.67 30.13 15.01
C LYS A 134 17.49 29.95 16.31
N LYS A 135 16.80 29.82 17.45
CA LYS A 135 17.36 29.49 18.77
C LYS A 135 17.29 27.98 19.03
N PRO A 136 18.31 27.39 19.70
CA PRO A 136 18.22 26.01 20.16
C PRO A 136 17.01 25.82 21.10
N PRO A 137 16.33 24.66 21.08
CA PRO A 137 15.35 24.32 22.10
C PRO A 137 15.98 24.28 23.49
N LEU A 138 15.24 24.67 24.52
CA LEU A 138 15.61 24.35 25.90
C LEU A 138 15.25 22.89 26.18
N PHE A 139 16.25 22.07 26.48
CA PHE A 139 16.12 20.64 26.76
C PHE A 139 16.09 20.41 28.27
N GLU A 140 14.93 20.59 28.89
CA GLU A 140 14.77 20.50 30.34
C GLU A 140 14.26 19.12 30.80
N ASN A 141 14.54 18.75 32.05
CA ASN A 141 14.06 17.53 32.71
C ASN A 141 14.38 16.26 31.91
N TYR A 142 13.37 15.44 31.63
CA TYR A 142 13.47 14.20 30.84
C TYR A 142 13.94 14.41 29.38
N LEU A 143 14.02 15.65 28.90
CA LEU A 143 14.55 15.98 27.58
C LEU A 143 16.04 16.35 27.60
N ALA A 144 16.68 16.53 28.76
CA ALA A 144 18.08 16.97 28.85
C ALA A 144 19.05 16.08 28.06
N LYS A 145 18.85 14.75 28.11
CA LYS A 145 19.64 13.79 27.30
C LYS A 145 19.60 14.08 25.79
N GLN A 146 18.54 14.72 25.29
CA GLN A 146 18.36 15.00 23.86
C GLN A 146 19.18 16.19 23.36
N GLU A 147 19.77 16.99 24.26
CA GLU A 147 20.64 18.11 23.91
C GLU A 147 21.88 17.65 23.13
N HIS A 148 22.46 16.50 23.50
CA HIS A 148 23.66 15.96 22.85
C HIS A 148 23.48 15.67 21.35
N HIS A 149 22.28 15.27 20.92
CA HIS A 149 21.98 14.98 19.51
C HIS A 149 21.51 16.22 18.74
N TRP A 150 21.43 17.39 19.37
CA TRP A 150 20.85 18.59 18.75
C TRP A 150 21.70 19.11 17.58
N GLU A 151 23.02 19.19 17.74
CA GLU A 151 23.94 19.66 16.70
C GLU A 151 23.89 18.73 15.47
N GLU A 152 24.03 17.42 15.72
CA GLU A 152 23.96 16.37 14.70
C GLU A 152 22.60 16.36 13.97
N PHE A 153 21.50 16.62 14.69
CA PHE A 153 20.18 16.74 14.10
C PHE A 153 20.02 17.99 13.22
N VAL A 154 20.60 19.13 13.61
CA VAL A 154 20.60 20.34 12.77
C VAL A 154 21.42 20.07 11.50
N GLU A 155 22.61 19.50 11.62
CA GLU A 155 23.44 19.08 10.47
C GLU A 155 22.66 18.13 9.55
N TYR A 156 22.05 17.08 10.10
CA TYR A 156 21.20 16.16 9.34
C TYR A 156 20.05 16.87 8.61
N LYS A 157 19.37 17.82 9.25
CA LYS A 157 18.23 18.54 8.64
C LYS A 157 18.63 19.63 7.63
N GLU A 158 19.85 20.16 7.72
CA GLU A 158 20.41 21.13 6.76
C GLU A 158 21.23 20.44 5.65
N SER A 159 21.57 19.15 5.81
CA SER A 159 22.22 18.31 4.79
C SER A 159 21.52 18.36 3.43
N GLU A 160 22.31 18.25 2.36
CA GLU A 160 21.80 18.33 0.99
C GLU A 160 20.76 17.22 0.72
N GLU A 161 20.97 16.01 1.24
CA GLU A 161 20.05 14.89 1.14
C GLU A 161 18.67 15.21 1.74
N ALA A 162 18.62 15.71 2.98
CA ALA A 162 17.38 16.04 3.66
C ALA A 162 16.65 17.21 2.99
N VAL A 163 17.40 18.22 2.55
CA VAL A 163 16.85 19.38 1.82
C VAL A 163 16.28 18.94 0.46
N ASN A 164 16.99 18.09 -0.29
CA ASN A 164 16.53 17.60 -1.59
C ASN A 164 15.33 16.64 -1.45
N LEU A 165 15.31 15.77 -0.45
CA LEU A 165 14.16 14.93 -0.11
C LEU A 165 12.94 15.77 0.27
N SER A 166 13.13 16.83 1.06
CA SER A 166 12.08 17.80 1.42
C SER A 166 11.52 18.54 0.20
N LYS A 167 12.39 19.07 -0.69
CA LYS A 167 12.00 19.70 -1.96
C LYS A 167 11.17 18.74 -2.84
N LYS A 168 11.65 17.49 -3.00
CA LYS A 168 10.99 16.44 -3.76
C LYS A 168 9.61 16.09 -3.19
N ASN A 169 9.52 15.92 -1.87
CA ASN A 169 8.24 15.65 -1.19
C ASN A 169 7.25 16.81 -1.31
N LYS A 170 7.71 18.07 -1.23
CA LYS A 170 6.87 19.25 -1.47
C LYS A 170 6.32 19.28 -2.90
N LYS A 171 7.17 19.03 -3.90
CA LYS A 171 6.76 18.96 -5.33
C LYS A 171 5.72 17.85 -5.55
N ASN A 172 6.00 16.63 -5.08
CA ASN A 172 5.08 15.49 -5.17
C ASN A 172 3.72 15.78 -4.48
N ALA A 173 3.72 16.57 -3.40
CA ALA A 173 2.49 16.95 -2.70
C ALA A 173 1.67 17.98 -3.48
N SER A 174 2.30 18.96 -4.13
CA SER A 174 1.62 19.92 -5.01
C SER A 174 1.09 19.30 -6.31
N GLU A 175 1.68 18.22 -6.80
CA GLU A 175 1.21 17.48 -7.99
C GLU A 175 -0.05 16.63 -7.72
N LYS A 176 -0.48 16.49 -6.46
CA LYS A 176 -1.68 15.71 -6.09
C LYS A 176 -2.97 16.48 -6.46
N LYS A 177 -3.39 16.38 -7.72
CA LYS A 177 -4.61 17.03 -8.25
C LYS A 177 -5.88 16.81 -7.41
N TYR A 178 -6.09 15.59 -6.92
CA TYR A 178 -7.29 15.21 -6.16
C TYR A 178 -6.89 14.91 -4.70
N HIS A 179 -7.32 15.76 -3.77
CA HIS A 179 -7.13 15.57 -2.33
C HIS A 179 -8.30 14.79 -1.73
N ASN A 180 -8.02 13.94 -0.74
CA ASN A 180 -9.03 13.13 -0.07
C ASN A 180 -9.30 13.64 1.35
N HIS A 181 -10.57 13.63 1.74
CA HIS A 181 -11.11 14.23 2.96
C HIS A 181 -11.45 13.20 4.06
N THR A 182 -11.13 11.92 3.83
CA THR A 182 -11.38 10.78 4.75
C THR A 182 -10.61 10.81 6.09
N GLY A 183 -9.85 11.87 6.37
CA GLY A 183 -9.14 12.08 7.64
C GLY A 183 -8.13 10.99 8.00
N ARG A 184 -7.80 10.89 9.29
CA ARG A 184 -6.80 9.94 9.82
C ARG A 184 -7.26 8.47 9.75
N GLY A 185 -8.56 8.22 9.89
CA GLY A 185 -9.15 6.88 9.79
C GLY A 185 -9.19 6.35 8.36
N GLY A 186 -9.11 7.23 7.36
CA GLY A 186 -9.18 6.85 5.95
C GLY A 186 -10.49 6.14 5.60
N TYR A 187 -10.45 5.31 4.57
CA TYR A 187 -11.61 4.56 4.09
C TYR A 187 -12.20 3.62 5.15
N GLY A 188 -11.39 3.03 6.04
CA GLY A 188 -11.88 2.11 7.08
C GLY A 188 -12.82 2.75 8.12
N VAL A 189 -12.79 4.07 8.27
CA VAL A 189 -13.74 4.83 9.12
C VAL A 189 -14.78 5.59 8.29
N ALA A 190 -14.49 5.90 7.03
CA ALA A 190 -15.41 6.62 6.15
C ALA A 190 -16.47 5.71 5.52
N MET A 191 -16.09 4.50 5.08
CA MET A 191 -17.02 3.56 4.43
C MET A 191 -18.23 3.22 5.31
N PRO A 192 -18.09 2.80 6.58
CA PRO A 192 -19.26 2.46 7.39
C PRO A 192 -20.21 3.64 7.65
N LYS A 193 -19.71 4.88 7.54
CA LYS A 193 -20.55 6.08 7.64
C LYS A 193 -21.37 6.30 6.37
N TRP A 194 -20.75 6.13 5.20
CA TRP A 194 -21.46 6.19 3.92
C TRP A 194 -22.47 5.06 3.77
N ASP A 195 -22.09 3.84 4.16
CA ASP A 195 -22.99 2.67 4.17
C ASP A 195 -24.20 2.91 5.09
N ALA A 196 -24.00 3.55 6.25
CA ALA A 196 -25.08 3.94 7.15
C ALA A 196 -25.97 5.07 6.59
N GLN A 197 -25.39 6.05 5.87
CA GLN A 197 -26.17 7.10 5.20
C GLN A 197 -27.02 6.54 4.06
N GLU A 198 -26.48 5.60 3.27
CA GLU A 198 -27.24 4.91 2.22
C GLU A 198 -28.41 4.11 2.82
N ALA A 199 -28.19 3.37 3.92
CA ALA A 199 -29.25 2.67 4.62
C ALA A 199 -30.32 3.61 5.23
N GLU A 200 -29.93 4.79 5.72
CA GLU A 200 -30.86 5.82 6.19
C GLU A 200 -31.72 6.40 5.03
N MET A 201 -31.13 6.62 3.85
CA MET A 201 -31.87 7.03 2.67
C MET A 201 -32.86 5.96 2.21
N GLU A 202 -32.45 4.70 2.17
CA GLU A 202 -33.31 3.57 1.81
C GLU A 202 -34.49 3.40 2.80
N LEU A 203 -34.26 3.59 4.11
CA LEU A 203 -35.31 3.58 5.13
C LEU A 203 -36.30 4.74 4.96
N ASN A 204 -35.84 5.89 4.46
CA ASN A 204 -36.70 7.03 4.08
C ASN A 204 -37.34 6.88 2.68
N GLY A 205 -37.17 5.74 2.01
CA GLY A 205 -37.75 5.46 0.69
C GLY A 205 -37.01 6.11 -0.48
N ILE A 206 -35.80 6.61 -0.27
CA ILE A 206 -34.97 7.29 -1.27
C ILE A 206 -33.85 6.35 -1.70
N THR A 207 -33.85 5.91 -2.97
CA THR A 207 -32.77 5.06 -3.49
C THR A 207 -31.52 5.91 -3.78
N PRO A 208 -30.36 5.64 -3.15
CA PRO A 208 -29.11 6.32 -3.46
C PRO A 208 -28.72 6.14 -4.93
N GLU A 209 -28.14 7.18 -5.55
CA GLU A 209 -27.69 7.14 -6.94
C GLU A 209 -26.72 5.98 -7.24
N PRO A 210 -25.71 5.66 -6.40
CA PRO A 210 -24.82 4.53 -6.64
C PRO A 210 -25.58 3.20 -6.77
N THR A 211 -26.56 2.97 -5.90
CA THR A 211 -27.44 1.78 -5.93
C THR A 211 -28.35 1.80 -7.16
N ARG A 212 -29.01 2.94 -7.44
CA ARG A 212 -29.92 3.13 -8.58
C ARG A 212 -29.24 2.88 -9.93
N GLU A 213 -27.97 3.25 -10.05
CA GLU A 213 -27.23 3.20 -11.32
C GLU A 213 -26.22 2.04 -11.43
N GLY A 214 -26.14 1.17 -10.42
CA GLY A 214 -25.24 0.01 -10.43
C GLY A 214 -23.76 0.38 -10.40
N TRP A 215 -23.39 1.40 -9.62
CA TRP A 215 -22.00 1.84 -9.49
C TRP A 215 -21.12 0.80 -8.79
N ASP A 216 -19.83 0.76 -9.16
CA ASP A 216 -18.82 0.09 -8.35
C ASP A 216 -18.64 0.85 -7.02
N ILE A 217 -18.61 0.10 -5.91
CA ILE A 217 -18.30 0.59 -4.55
C ILE A 217 -17.02 1.43 -4.55
N ARG A 218 -16.02 1.09 -5.37
CA ARG A 218 -14.77 1.88 -5.49
C ARG A 218 -14.99 3.25 -6.10
N ALA A 219 -15.94 3.39 -7.04
CA ALA A 219 -16.31 4.67 -7.62
C ALA A 219 -17.05 5.52 -6.59
N ARG A 220 -18.11 4.97 -5.96
CA ARG A 220 -18.85 5.58 -4.84
C ARG A 220 -17.89 6.13 -3.79
N ASN A 221 -17.06 5.25 -3.23
CA ASN A 221 -16.09 5.60 -2.20
C ASN A 221 -15.07 6.64 -2.68
N TRP A 222 -14.65 6.62 -3.96
CA TRP A 222 -13.73 7.62 -4.48
C TRP A 222 -14.38 9.01 -4.55
N PHE A 223 -15.58 9.15 -5.10
CA PHE A 223 -16.26 10.45 -5.18
C PHE A 223 -16.51 11.04 -3.78
N LEU A 224 -17.10 10.26 -2.87
CA LEU A 224 -17.34 10.69 -1.49
C LEU A 224 -16.05 11.03 -0.74
N ALA A 225 -14.96 10.31 -1.00
CA ALA A 225 -13.65 10.62 -0.41
C ALA A 225 -13.05 11.95 -0.87
N HIS A 226 -13.46 12.54 -2.00
CA HIS A 226 -12.79 13.69 -2.61
C HIS A 226 -13.60 15.00 -2.57
N GLY A 227 -14.74 15.04 -1.86
CA GLY A 227 -15.59 16.23 -1.77
C GLY A 227 -16.84 16.14 -2.65
N CYS A 228 -17.46 14.96 -2.68
CA CYS A 228 -18.87 14.81 -3.04
C CYS A 228 -19.66 14.33 -1.82
N GLU A 229 -20.91 14.75 -1.72
CA GLU A 229 -21.81 14.45 -0.60
C GLU A 229 -23.18 14.02 -1.15
N TYR A 230 -23.97 13.29 -0.37
CA TYR A 230 -25.33 12.93 -0.77
C TYR A 230 -26.29 14.08 -0.50
N ASP A 231 -27.11 14.41 -1.48
CA ASP A 231 -28.35 15.15 -1.23
C ASP A 231 -29.40 14.20 -0.66
N MET A 232 -29.62 14.30 0.66
CA MET A 232 -30.58 13.47 1.40
C MET A 232 -32.03 13.58 0.90
N LYS A 233 -32.37 14.54 0.02
CA LYS A 233 -33.72 14.65 -0.58
C LYS A 233 -33.87 13.87 -1.89
N THR A 234 -32.80 13.72 -2.67
CA THR A 234 -32.85 13.10 -4.00
C THR A 234 -32.04 11.81 -4.12
N GLY A 235 -31.20 11.50 -3.12
CA GLY A 235 -30.28 10.37 -3.14
C GLY A 235 -29.07 10.56 -4.08
N ASN A 236 -28.98 11.70 -4.78
CA ASN A 236 -27.92 11.96 -5.74
C ASN A 236 -26.62 12.40 -5.05
N ILE A 237 -25.49 12.06 -5.65
CA ILE A 237 -24.18 12.54 -5.22
C ILE A 237 -23.93 13.91 -5.85
N VAL A 238 -23.81 14.93 -5.00
CA VAL A 238 -23.54 16.32 -5.38
C VAL A 238 -22.07 16.65 -5.11
N GLU A 239 -21.43 17.34 -6.05
CA GLU A 239 -20.07 17.85 -5.92
C GLU A 239 -20.01 19.13 -5.06
N SER A 240 -19.17 19.15 -4.03
CA SER A 240 -18.90 20.35 -3.23
C SER A 240 -17.53 20.98 -3.53
N ASP A 241 -16.52 20.19 -3.95
CA ASP A 241 -15.24 20.70 -4.46
C ASP A 241 -15.24 20.80 -6.00
N SER A 242 -14.94 21.99 -6.53
CA SER A 242 -14.77 22.26 -7.97
C SER A 242 -13.69 21.40 -8.64
N ARG A 243 -12.77 20.81 -7.88
CA ARG A 243 -11.78 19.83 -8.40
C ARG A 243 -12.42 18.53 -8.88
N VAL A 244 -13.55 18.12 -8.30
CA VAL A 244 -14.19 16.82 -8.60
C VAL A 244 -15.25 16.92 -9.69
N ARG A 245 -15.74 18.13 -9.97
CA ARG A 245 -16.65 18.43 -11.08
C ARG A 245 -16.24 17.80 -12.41
N VAL A 246 -14.99 17.99 -12.87
CA VAL A 246 -14.52 17.42 -14.15
C VAL A 246 -14.56 15.88 -14.16
N PRO A 247 -14.07 15.15 -13.14
CA PRO A 247 -14.37 13.72 -12.97
C PRO A 247 -15.85 13.35 -12.97
N ARG A 248 -16.72 14.17 -12.36
CA ARG A 248 -18.15 13.89 -12.19
C ARG A 248 -18.93 14.08 -13.49
N GLU A 249 -18.68 15.17 -14.23
CA GLU A 249 -19.20 15.40 -15.59
C GLU A 249 -18.78 14.24 -16.51
N LYS A 250 -17.50 13.87 -16.53
CA LYS A 250 -16.99 12.73 -17.31
C LYS A 250 -17.57 11.37 -16.91
N TRP A 251 -17.90 11.18 -15.64
CA TRP A 251 -18.56 9.96 -15.18
C TRP A 251 -19.96 9.84 -15.79
N ILE A 252 -20.72 10.94 -15.82
CA ILE A 252 -22.05 10.99 -16.43
C ILE A 252 -21.94 10.74 -17.95
N GLU A 253 -21.01 11.40 -18.65
CA GLU A 253 -20.73 11.17 -20.08
C GLU A 253 -20.41 9.69 -20.37
N VAL A 254 -19.41 9.12 -19.70
CA VAL A 254 -18.98 7.73 -19.92
C VAL A 254 -20.10 6.73 -19.60
N THR A 255 -20.83 6.91 -18.49
CA THR A 255 -21.92 5.98 -18.13
C THR A 255 -23.12 6.12 -19.06
N THR A 256 -23.44 7.31 -19.56
CA THR A 256 -24.50 7.50 -20.57
C THR A 256 -24.12 6.89 -21.92
N ASP A 257 -22.87 7.01 -22.38
CA ASP A 257 -22.43 6.38 -23.63
C ASP A 257 -22.35 4.85 -23.55
N ILE A 258 -22.09 4.29 -22.36
CA ILE A 258 -22.19 2.85 -22.10
C ILE A 258 -23.67 2.40 -22.11
N LYS A 259 -24.55 3.10 -21.39
CA LYS A 259 -26.00 2.82 -21.36
C LYS A 259 -26.62 2.95 -22.77
N ALA A 260 -26.14 3.87 -23.60
CA ALA A 260 -26.54 4.05 -24.99
C ALA A 260 -25.88 3.08 -25.98
N GLY A 261 -24.99 2.18 -25.53
CA GLY A 261 -24.30 1.21 -26.38
C GLY A 261 -23.25 1.80 -27.34
N LYS A 262 -22.97 3.11 -27.27
CA LYS A 262 -21.93 3.76 -28.09
C LYS A 262 -20.54 3.32 -27.67
N LEU A 263 -20.31 3.17 -26.36
CA LEU A 263 -19.05 2.72 -25.80
C LEU A 263 -19.15 1.25 -25.37
N LYS A 264 -18.46 0.37 -26.11
CA LYS A 264 -18.26 -1.03 -25.70
C LYS A 264 -17.27 -1.08 -24.53
N PHE A 265 -17.79 -1.01 -23.32
CA PHE A 265 -16.99 -1.09 -22.09
C PHE A 265 -17.08 -2.47 -21.46
N ALA A 266 -15.94 -3.14 -21.33
CA ALA A 266 -15.79 -4.37 -20.54
C ALA A 266 -14.87 -4.05 -19.34
N PRO A 267 -15.36 -4.15 -18.08
CA PRO A 267 -14.54 -3.86 -16.92
C PRO A 267 -13.41 -4.89 -16.77
N ASP A 268 -12.16 -4.44 -16.88
CA ASP A 268 -10.96 -5.13 -16.39
C ASP A 268 -10.40 -4.35 -15.21
N ARG A 269 -9.77 -5.04 -14.25
CA ARG A 269 -9.13 -4.48 -13.06
C ARG A 269 -8.26 -3.24 -13.33
N GLU A 270 -7.58 -3.23 -14.47
CA GLU A 270 -6.63 -2.19 -14.88
C GLU A 270 -7.22 -1.15 -15.86
N LYS A 271 -8.46 -1.35 -16.32
CA LYS A 271 -9.20 -0.50 -17.27
C LYS A 271 -10.64 -0.29 -16.78
N ASP A 272 -10.82 -0.06 -15.49
CA ASP A 272 -12.12 0.13 -14.85
C ASP A 272 -12.71 1.53 -15.07
N LEU A 273 -13.99 1.74 -14.74
CA LEU A 273 -14.65 3.05 -14.88
C LEU A 273 -13.91 4.18 -14.13
N PRO A 274 -13.50 4.02 -12.85
CA PRO A 274 -12.61 4.98 -12.19
C PRO A 274 -11.32 5.33 -12.94
N THR A 275 -10.61 4.35 -13.53
CA THR A 275 -9.39 4.64 -14.31
C THR A 275 -9.70 5.41 -15.59
N LEU A 276 -10.78 5.03 -16.31
CA LEU A 276 -11.21 5.68 -17.54
C LEU A 276 -11.61 7.15 -17.29
N VAL A 277 -12.48 7.39 -16.31
CA VAL A 277 -13.01 8.72 -15.97
C VAL A 277 -11.93 9.67 -15.45
N LEU A 278 -11.00 9.17 -14.63
CA LEU A 278 -9.90 9.98 -14.09
C LEU A 278 -8.73 10.14 -15.07
N GLY A 279 -8.71 9.35 -16.15
CA GLY A 279 -7.67 9.38 -17.19
C GLY A 279 -6.27 9.03 -16.67
N ASN A 280 -6.15 8.36 -15.52
CA ASN A 280 -4.87 7.98 -14.94
C ASN A 280 -4.81 6.51 -14.50
N PRO A 281 -3.78 5.74 -14.91
CA PRO A 281 -3.65 4.34 -14.50
C PRO A 281 -3.49 4.27 -12.99
N GLU A 282 -4.21 3.34 -12.38
CA GLU A 282 -4.13 3.12 -10.94
C GLU A 282 -2.76 2.56 -10.52
N LYS A 283 -2.24 3.03 -9.39
CA LYS A 283 -0.95 2.56 -8.87
C LYS A 283 -1.10 1.15 -8.30
N GLY A 284 -0.48 0.18 -8.98
CA GLY A 284 -0.48 -1.22 -8.57
C GLY A 284 -0.08 -1.42 -7.10
N GLY A 285 -0.81 -2.33 -6.43
CA GLY A 285 -0.57 -2.71 -5.03
C GLY A 285 -1.43 -1.98 -3.99
N ARG A 286 -2.26 -1.00 -4.39
CA ARG A 286 -3.28 -0.37 -3.53
C ARG A 286 -4.57 -0.15 -4.31
N THR A 287 -5.70 -0.55 -3.75
CA THR A 287 -6.99 -0.38 -4.43
C THR A 287 -7.59 1.00 -4.14
N ARG A 288 -7.89 1.75 -5.21
CA ARG A 288 -8.65 3.01 -5.14
C ARG A 288 -10.04 2.76 -4.54
N GLY A 289 -10.53 3.71 -3.74
CA GLY A 289 -11.81 3.57 -3.04
C GLY A 289 -11.78 2.67 -1.78
N PHE A 290 -10.69 1.94 -1.51
CA PHE A 290 -10.54 1.13 -0.29
C PHE A 290 -9.32 1.50 0.59
N GLY A 291 -8.37 2.27 0.04
CA GLY A 291 -7.25 2.84 0.82
C GLY A 291 -5.96 2.01 0.78
N PRO A 292 -4.92 2.45 1.53
CA PRO A 292 -3.56 1.95 1.37
C PRO A 292 -3.32 0.54 1.93
N SER A 293 -4.24 0.01 2.75
CA SER A 293 -4.17 -1.31 3.36
C SER A 293 -4.78 -2.42 2.51
N VAL A 294 -5.59 -2.08 1.50
CA VAL A 294 -6.27 -3.05 0.64
C VAL A 294 -5.48 -3.24 -0.65
N PRO A 295 -4.81 -4.39 -0.86
CA PRO A 295 -4.18 -4.71 -2.13
C PRO A 295 -5.22 -5.09 -3.18
N TRP A 296 -4.84 -5.01 -4.45
CA TRP A 296 -5.67 -5.40 -5.59
C TRP A 296 -6.22 -6.84 -5.52
N SER A 297 -5.54 -7.77 -4.84
CA SER A 297 -6.03 -9.14 -4.66
C SER A 297 -7.24 -9.26 -3.73
N LEU A 298 -7.49 -8.25 -2.88
CA LEU A 298 -8.67 -8.17 -2.01
C LEU A 298 -9.71 -7.18 -2.55
N GLY A 299 -9.26 -6.09 -3.19
CA GLY A 299 -10.15 -5.08 -3.74
C GLY A 299 -10.83 -5.46 -5.08
N PHE A 300 -10.43 -6.57 -5.70
CA PHE A 300 -11.04 -7.12 -6.91
C PHE A 300 -11.24 -8.64 -6.76
N PRO A 301 -12.28 -9.09 -6.03
CA PRO A 301 -12.49 -10.50 -5.73
C PRO A 301 -12.70 -11.36 -6.98
N ALA A 302 -13.39 -10.84 -8.00
CA ALA A 302 -13.58 -11.52 -9.29
C ALA A 302 -12.27 -11.80 -10.04
N ASP A 303 -11.21 -11.03 -9.76
CA ASP A 303 -9.89 -11.13 -10.40
C ASP A 303 -8.86 -11.89 -9.54
N ALA A 304 -9.26 -12.42 -8.38
CA ALA A 304 -8.36 -12.97 -7.36
C ALA A 304 -7.59 -14.20 -7.86
N GLU A 305 -8.26 -15.17 -8.48
CA GLU A 305 -7.64 -16.41 -8.99
C GLU A 305 -6.52 -16.12 -10.00
N THR A 306 -6.81 -15.18 -10.90
CA THR A 306 -5.91 -14.78 -11.98
C THR A 306 -4.98 -13.63 -11.56
N TYR A 307 -4.96 -13.22 -10.28
CA TYR A 307 -4.21 -12.05 -9.81
C TYR A 307 -2.72 -12.10 -10.16
N ARG A 308 -2.08 -13.27 -9.98
CA ARG A 308 -0.66 -13.52 -10.30
C ARG A 308 -0.40 -13.93 -11.75
N SER A 309 -1.44 -14.06 -12.57
CA SER A 309 -1.33 -14.54 -13.95
C SER A 309 -0.70 -13.49 -14.87
N ARG A 310 0.29 -13.92 -15.67
CA ARG A 310 0.85 -13.10 -16.77
C ARG A 310 -0.04 -13.09 -18.02
N ALA A 311 -1.16 -13.81 -18.04
CA ALA A 311 -2.05 -13.92 -19.20
C ALA A 311 -2.62 -12.56 -19.62
N ARG A 312 -3.17 -11.76 -18.69
CA ARG A 312 -3.69 -10.40 -18.99
C ARG A 312 -2.63 -9.51 -19.66
N ALA A 313 -1.38 -9.56 -19.19
CA ALA A 313 -0.30 -8.76 -19.77
C ALA A 313 0.01 -9.16 -21.22
N LYS A 314 -0.01 -10.48 -21.54
CA LYS A 314 0.13 -10.98 -22.92
C LYS A 314 -1.06 -10.59 -23.78
N GLN A 315 -2.28 -10.72 -23.27
CA GLN A 315 -3.50 -10.35 -24.00
C GLN A 315 -3.52 -8.86 -24.36
N ARG A 316 -3.13 -7.97 -23.43
CA ARG A 316 -2.99 -6.54 -23.73
C ARG A 316 -1.89 -6.22 -24.73
N GLN A 317 -0.78 -6.98 -24.74
CA GLN A 317 0.24 -6.83 -25.78
C GLN A 317 -0.32 -7.22 -27.16
N LEU A 318 -1.14 -8.26 -27.23
CA LEU A 318 -1.84 -8.69 -28.44
C LEU A 318 -2.91 -7.68 -28.89
N GLU A 319 -3.71 -7.13 -27.97
CA GLU A 319 -4.64 -6.02 -28.24
C GLU A 319 -3.92 -4.83 -28.87
N VAL A 320 -2.84 -4.36 -28.24
CA VAL A 320 -2.04 -3.23 -28.76
C VAL A 320 -1.37 -3.54 -30.10
N GLN A 321 -0.99 -4.79 -30.35
CA GLN A 321 -0.51 -5.22 -31.68
C GLN A 321 -1.64 -5.20 -32.72
N ASN A 322 -2.81 -5.74 -32.39
CA ASN A 322 -3.98 -5.76 -33.27
C ASN A 322 -4.47 -4.35 -33.60
N ASP A 323 -4.53 -3.45 -32.61
CA ASP A 323 -4.92 -2.04 -32.81
C ASP A 323 -3.96 -1.31 -33.75
N ARG A 324 -2.65 -1.52 -33.58
CA ARG A 324 -1.61 -0.99 -34.48
C ARG A 324 -1.75 -1.56 -35.89
N MET A 325 -1.95 -2.88 -36.02
CA MET A 325 -2.15 -3.53 -37.33
C MET A 325 -3.40 -3.00 -38.04
N ALA A 326 -4.50 -2.80 -37.30
CA ALA A 326 -5.72 -2.20 -37.83
C ALA A 326 -5.53 -0.73 -38.23
N GLU A 327 -4.70 0.02 -37.51
CA GLU A 327 -4.33 1.39 -37.90
C GLU A 327 -3.45 1.41 -39.16
N PHE A 328 -2.46 0.53 -39.26
CA PHE A 328 -1.67 0.37 -40.49
C PHE A 328 -2.55 -0.02 -41.68
N GLN A 329 -3.50 -0.95 -41.50
CA GLN A 329 -4.44 -1.31 -42.57
C GLN A 329 -5.28 -0.11 -43.02
N ARG A 330 -5.87 0.65 -42.08
CA ARG A 330 -6.62 1.88 -42.42
C ARG A 330 -5.80 2.89 -43.22
N ARG A 331 -4.51 3.05 -42.90
CA ARG A 331 -3.59 3.94 -43.63
C ARG A 331 -3.27 3.40 -45.04
N LEU A 332 -3.07 2.09 -45.20
CA LEU A 332 -2.89 1.45 -46.51
C LEU A 332 -4.14 1.57 -47.38
N ASP A 333 -5.33 1.32 -46.81
CA ASP A 333 -6.62 1.45 -47.50
C ASP A 333 -6.84 2.89 -47.96
N GLN A 334 -6.44 3.89 -47.15
CA GLN A 334 -6.48 5.30 -47.52
C GLN A 334 -5.54 5.60 -48.70
N GLN A 335 -4.28 5.17 -48.64
CA GLN A 335 -3.32 5.36 -49.73
C GLN A 335 -3.78 4.70 -51.03
N GLN A 336 -4.40 3.52 -50.96
CA GLN A 336 -4.97 2.86 -52.14
C GLN A 336 -6.12 3.65 -52.75
N ARG A 337 -7.01 4.24 -51.93
CA ARG A 337 -8.09 5.11 -52.43
C ARG A 337 -7.55 6.38 -53.08
N GLU A 338 -6.56 7.02 -52.47
CA GLU A 338 -5.90 8.22 -53.01
C GLU A 338 -5.25 7.94 -54.38
N LEU A 339 -4.56 6.81 -54.52
CA LEU A 339 -4.00 6.34 -55.79
C LEU A 339 -5.08 6.02 -56.84
N GLN A 340 -6.19 5.41 -56.44
CA GLN A 340 -7.32 5.10 -57.33
C GLN A 340 -8.02 6.38 -57.82
N SER A 341 -8.22 7.39 -56.97
CA SER A 341 -8.73 8.69 -57.43
C SER A 341 -7.76 9.39 -58.38
N ALA A 342 -6.46 9.41 -58.07
CA ALA A 342 -5.45 10.03 -58.93
C ALA A 342 -5.23 9.30 -60.27
N ALA A 343 -5.68 8.05 -60.39
CA ALA A 343 -5.70 7.28 -61.63
C ALA A 343 -7.00 7.44 -62.43
N GLY A 344 -8.09 7.93 -61.82
CA GLY A 344 -9.40 8.15 -62.46
C GLY A 344 -9.56 9.53 -63.13
N ASP A 345 -8.70 10.50 -62.79
CA ASP A 345 -8.66 11.85 -63.39
C ASP A 345 -7.74 11.93 -64.65
N LYS A 346 -7.57 10.81 -65.37
CA LYS A 346 -6.78 10.70 -66.62
C LYS A 346 -7.54 9.96 -67.72
#